data_AF-A0A660ZNB6-F1
#
_entry.id   AF-A0A660ZNB6-F1
#
_cell.length_a   1.000
_cell.length_b   1.000
_cell.length_c   1.000
_cell.angle_alpha   90.00
_cell.angle_beta   90.00
_cell.angle_gamma   90.00
#
_symmetry.space_group_name_H-M   'P 1'
#
loop_
_entity.id
_entity.type
_entity.pdbx_description
1 polymer ?
#
loop_
_entity_poly.entity_id
_entity_poly.type
_entity_poly.pdbx_seq_one_letter_code
_entity_poly.pdbx_strand_id
1 'polypeptide(L)' 'CWIFCPDVAISRGENEYEINYDYCKGCLVCVTECPRSVISTREEGK' A
#
# COMPACT_ATOMS: atom_id res chain seq x y z
N CYS A 1 4.92 2.26 -5.86
CA CYS A 1 4.66 1.65 -4.54
C CYS A 1 4.73 0.12 -4.49
N TRP A 2 4.14 -0.68 -5.41
CA TRP A 2 4.10 -2.16 -5.28
C TRP A 2 5.48 -2.82 -5.06
N ILE A 3 6.47 -2.45 -5.88
CA ILE A 3 7.83 -2.99 -5.80
C ILE A 3 8.58 -2.59 -4.51
N PHE A 4 8.10 -1.54 -3.83
CA PHE A 4 8.68 -1.03 -2.59
C PHE A 4 8.00 -1.59 -1.34
N CYS A 5 6.93 -2.38 -1.48
CA CYS A 5 6.27 -2.97 -0.33
C CYS A 5 7.18 -4.04 0.30
N PRO A 6 7.65 -3.87 1.56
CA PRO A 6 8.57 -4.81 2.19
C PRO A 6 7.92 -6.17 2.47
N ASP A 7 6.62 -6.19 2.71
CA ASP A 7 5.84 -7.40 3.03
C ASP A 7 5.13 -7.99 1.81
N VAL A 8 5.39 -7.47 0.61
CA VAL A 8 4.74 -7.93 -0.65
C VAL A 8 3.21 -7.93 -0.55
N ALA A 9 2.65 -6.98 0.20
CA ALA A 9 1.22 -6.86 0.44
C ALA A 9 0.46 -6.13 -0.69
N ILE A 10 1.13 -5.78 -1.79
CA ILE A 10 0.53 -5.05 -2.92
C ILE A 10 0.61 -5.89 -4.18
N SER A 11 -0.55 -6.21 -4.74
CA SER A 11 -0.71 -6.95 -6.00
C SER A 11 -0.93 -5.98 -7.16
N ARG A 12 -0.36 -6.30 -8.33
CA ARG A 12 -0.55 -5.55 -9.57
C ARG A 12 -1.47 -6.33 -10.52
N GLY A 13 -2.67 -5.82 -10.76
CA GLY A 13 -3.59 -6.30 -11.79
C GLY A 13 -3.29 -5.68 -13.16
N GLU A 14 -4.20 -5.84 -14.13
CA GLU A 14 -4.00 -5.29 -15.48
C GLU A 14 -4.01 -3.76 -15.50
N ASN A 15 -4.87 -3.12 -14.71
CA ASN A 15 -5.00 -1.65 -14.66
C ASN A 15 -5.11 -1.09 -13.24
N GLU A 16 -4.98 -1.92 -12.21
CA GLU A 16 -5.18 -1.54 -10.82
C GLU A 16 -4.15 -2.16 -9.89
N TYR A 17 -4.02 -1.56 -8.71
CA TYR A 17 -3.19 -2.07 -7.63
C TYR A 17 -4.11 -2.35 -6.43
N GLU A 18 -3.99 -3.54 -5.87
CA GLU A 18 -4.75 -3.95 -4.71
C GLU A 18 -3.82 -4.12 -3.51
N ILE A 19 -4.24 -3.62 -2.34
CA ILE A 19 -3.50 -3.78 -1.09
C ILE A 19 -4.20 -4.89 -0.29
N ASN A 20 -3.47 -5.97 -0.01
CA ASN A 20 -3.93 -7.00 0.91
C ASN A 20 -3.67 -6.54 2.35
N TYR A 21 -4.74 -6.15 3.05
CA TYR A 21 -4.66 -5.64 4.41
C TYR A 21 -4.30 -6.70 5.46
N ASP A 22 -4.53 -8.00 5.21
CA ASP A 22 -4.13 -9.08 6.12
C ASP A 22 -2.60 -9.20 6.23
N TYR A 23 -1.89 -8.87 5.15
CA TYR A 23 -0.42 -8.86 5.11
C TYR A 23 0.17 -7.47 5.33
N CYS A 24 -0.62 -6.40 5.16
CA CYS A 24 -0.16 -5.03 5.36
C CYS A 24 0.23 -4.78 6.83
N LYS A 25 1.46 -4.33 7.07
CA LYS A 25 1.97 -3.98 8.42
C LYS A 25 1.85 -2.50 8.77
N GLY A 26 1.28 -1.68 7.89
CA GLY A 26 1.14 -0.24 8.13
C GLY A 26 2.47 0.53 8.11
N CYS A 27 3.46 0.09 7.32
CA CYS A 27 4.78 0.72 7.22
C CYS A 27 4.80 2.06 6.45
N LEU A 28 3.70 2.42 5.78
CA LEU A 28 3.50 3.68 5.05
C LEU A 28 4.46 3.96 3.87
N VAL A 29 5.31 3.00 3.51
CA VAL A 29 6.20 3.10 2.33
C VAL A 29 5.39 3.31 1.05
N CYS A 30 4.26 2.62 0.91
CA CYS A 30 3.43 2.73 -0.27
C CYS A 30 2.83 4.14 -0.48
N VAL A 31 2.58 4.88 0.60
CA VAL A 31 2.06 6.25 0.58
C VAL A 31 3.13 7.21 0.08
N THR A 32 4.36 7.07 0.59
CA THR A 32 5.51 7.90 0.21
C THR A 32 5.93 7.63 -1.25
N GLU A 33 5.98 6.37 -1.66
CA GLU A 33 6.48 5.93 -2.97
C GLU A 33 5.42 5.90 -4.07
N CYS A 34 4.20 6.40 -3.81
CA CYS A 34 3.16 6.44 -4.84
C CYS A 34 3.28 7.75 -5.63
N PRO A 35 3.73 7.73 -6.90
CA PRO A 35 3.88 8.95 -7.71
C PRO A 35 2.53 9.61 -8.03
N ARG A 36 1.43 8.87 -7.86
CA ARG A 36 0.06 9.36 -8.06
C ARG A 36 -0.55 9.92 -6.77
N SER A 37 0.09 9.70 -5.61
CA SER A 37 -0.41 10.08 -4.28
C SER A 37 -1.88 9.72 -4.05
N VAL A 38 -2.30 8.54 -4.52
CA VAL A 38 -3.69 8.04 -4.42
C VAL A 38 -3.92 7.16 -3.18
N ILE A 39 -2.90 6.98 -2.34
CA ILE A 39 -2.95 6.13 -1.15
C ILE A 39 -2.92 7.05 0.07
N SER A 40 -3.86 6.86 0.99
CA SER A 40 -3.95 7.63 2.24
C SER A 40 -3.91 6.69 3.43
N THR A 41 -3.35 7.19 4.53
CA THR A 41 -3.32 6.48 5.82
C THR A 41 -4.49 6.95 6.67
N ARG A 42 -5.09 6.02 7.41
CA ARG A 42 -6.03 6.34 8.48
C ARG A 42 -5.53 5.64 9.74
N GLU A 43 -5.49 6.37 10.84
CA GLU A 43 -5.28 5.76 12.15
C GLU A 43 -6.52 4.93 12.48
N GLU A 44 -6.33 3.63 12.75
CA GLU A 44 -7.37 2.83 13.41
C GLU A 44 -7.54 3.41 14.81
N GLY A 45 -8.57 4.24 14.96
CA GLY A 45 -8.93 4.86 16.24
C GLY A 45 -9.19 3.79 17.29
N LYS A 46 -8.66 4.02 18.50
CA LYS A 46 -8.93 3.23 19.70
C LYS A 46 -10.40 3.29 20.10
#